data_AF-A0A919LPU7-F1
#
_entry.id   AF-A0A919LPU7-F1
#
_cell.length_a   1.000
_cell.length_b   1.000
_cell.length_c   1.000
_cell.angle_alpha   90.00
_cell.angle_beta   90.00
_cell.angle_gamma   90.00
#
_symmetry.space_group_name_H-M   'P 1'
#
loop_
_entity.id
_entity.type
_entity.pdbx_description
1 polymer ?
#
loop_
_entity_poly.entity_id
_entity_poly.type
_entity_poly.pdbx_seq_one_letter_code
_entity_poly.pdbx_strand_id
1 'polypeptide(L)' 'MGKMFIQPQVTLESGESVLLDDVIGANFAIIGWGCNPQWGLDAGQIARWRAIGVRFIRGARGADPSRAG' A
#
# COMPACT_ATOMS: atom_id res chain seq x y z
N MET A 1 -1.47 -2.14 -20.45
CA MET A 1 -1.27 -0.68 -20.40
C MET A 1 -1.60 -0.20 -18.99
N GLY A 2 -0.65 0.46 -18.32
CA GLY A 2 -0.90 1.06 -17.00
C GLY A 2 -1.87 2.24 -17.12
N LYS A 3 -2.76 2.40 -16.12
CA LYS A 3 -3.63 3.58 -16.01
C LYS A 3 -3.11 4.43 -14.86
N MET A 4 -3.06 5.74 -15.05
CA MET A 4 -2.78 6.68 -13.98
C MET A 4 -3.94 6.65 -12.99
N PHE A 5 -3.62 6.48 -11.70
CA PHE A 5 -4.57 6.56 -10.62
C PHE A 5 -4.42 7.92 -9.94
N ILE A 6 -5.51 8.51 -9.47
CA ILE A 6 -5.47 9.77 -8.73
C ILE A 6 -4.72 9.51 -7.42
N GLN A 7 -3.69 10.30 -7.11
CA GLN A 7 -2.89 10.18 -5.89
C GLN A 7 -3.79 10.31 -4.65
N PRO A 8 -4.05 9.22 -3.91
CA PRO A 8 -4.95 9.28 -2.75
C PRO A 8 -4.19 9.73 -1.50
N GLN A 9 -4.92 10.31 -0.55
CA GLN A 9 -4.48 10.36 0.84
C GLN A 9 -4.80 9.03 1.52
N VAL A 10 -3.91 8.59 2.41
CA VAL A 10 -4.03 7.37 3.20
C VAL A 10 -3.76 7.67 4.66
N THR A 11 -4.51 7.01 5.54
CA THR A 11 -4.25 7.05 6.98
C THR A 11 -3.35 5.89 7.37
N LEU A 12 -2.20 6.20 7.97
CA LEU A 12 -1.30 5.21 8.55
C LEU A 12 -1.90 4.62 9.82
N GLU A 13 -1.37 3.49 10.28
CA GLU A 13 -1.77 2.89 11.56
C GLU A 13 -1.50 3.82 12.75
N SER A 14 -0.59 4.79 12.62
CA SER A 14 -0.35 5.86 13.59
C SER A 14 -1.49 6.89 13.68
N GLY A 15 -2.47 6.86 12.76
CA GLY A 15 -3.52 7.86 12.63
C GLY A 15 -3.14 9.07 11.77
N GLU A 16 -1.91 9.15 11.29
CA GLU A 16 -1.45 10.23 10.40
C GLU A 16 -2.03 10.08 8.98
N SER A 17 -2.51 11.17 8.41
CA SER A 17 -2.97 11.21 7.01
C SER A 17 -1.85 11.77 6.11
N VAL A 18 -1.37 10.95 5.18
CA VAL A 18 -0.25 11.26 4.27
C VAL A 18 -0.64 10.91 2.82
N LEU A 19 0.13 11.37 1.83
CA LEU A 19 -0.07 10.92 0.46
C LEU A 19 0.46 9.49 0.29
N LEU A 20 -0.23 8.67 -0.51
CA LEU A 20 0.21 7.30 -0.78
C LEU A 20 1.63 7.27 -1.37
N ASP A 21 1.96 8.21 -2.24
CA ASP A 21 3.30 8.32 -2.84
C ASP A 21 4.39 8.57 -1.79
N ASP A 22 4.11 9.29 -0.70
CA ASP A 22 5.09 9.51 0.37
C ASP A 22 5.41 8.19 1.10
N VAL A 23 4.43 7.30 1.20
CA VAL A 23 4.58 5.96 1.79
C VAL A 23 5.38 5.03 0.87
N ILE A 24 5.13 5.09 -0.44
CA ILE A 24 5.80 4.25 -1.44
C ILE A 24 7.23 4.76 -1.69
N GLY A 25 7.41 6.08 -1.67
CA GLY A 25 8.61 6.78 -2.14
C GLY A 25 8.82 6.58 -3.64
N ALA A 26 10.08 6.66 -4.09
CA ALA A 26 10.46 6.43 -5.49
C ALA A 26 10.42 4.93 -5.92
N ASN A 27 9.77 4.07 -5.14
CA ASN A 27 9.73 2.64 -5.36
C ASN A 27 8.45 2.20 -6.07
N PHE A 28 8.38 0.91 -6.38
CA PHE A 28 7.13 0.25 -6.75
C PHE A 28 6.45 -0.37 -5.52
N ALA A 29 5.12 -0.45 -5.54
CA ALA A 29 4.36 -1.11 -4.48
C ALA A 29 3.41 -2.18 -5.04
N ILE A 30 3.27 -3.27 -4.27
CA ILE A 30 2.21 -4.26 -4.43
C ILE A 30 1.20 -4.02 -3.30
N ILE A 31 -0.02 -3.66 -3.68
CA ILE A 31 -1.08 -3.29 -2.73
C ILE A 31 -2.17 -4.35 -2.74
N GLY A 32 -2.46 -4.93 -1.57
CA GLY A 32 -3.57 -5.86 -1.35
C GLY A 32 -4.69 -5.17 -0.57
N TRP A 33 -5.91 -5.10 -1.11
CA TRP A 33 -7.05 -4.49 -0.43
C TRP A 33 -7.80 -5.55 0.41
N GLY A 34 -7.77 -5.42 1.73
CA GLY A 34 -8.39 -6.36 2.67
C GLY A 34 -7.63 -7.68 2.85
N CYS A 35 -6.62 -7.98 2.03
CA CYS A 35 -5.84 -9.22 2.06
C CYS A 35 -4.34 -8.98 2.30
N ASN A 36 -3.59 -10.04 2.60
CA ASN A 36 -2.14 -9.96 2.65
C ASN A 36 -1.59 -9.89 1.20
N PRO A 37 -0.86 -8.83 0.80
CA PRO A 37 -0.30 -8.69 -0.54
C PRO A 37 0.80 -9.72 -0.88
N GLN A 38 1.27 -10.49 0.10
CA GLN A 38 2.24 -11.57 -0.09
C GLN A 38 1.57 -12.94 -0.28
N TRP A 39 0.24 -13.05 -0.15
CA TRP A 39 -0.43 -14.32 -0.37
C TRP A 39 -0.27 -14.81 -1.81
N GLY A 40 0.02 -16.10 -1.96
CA GLY A 40 0.33 -16.73 -3.25
C GLY A 40 1.79 -16.55 -3.70
N LEU A 41 2.63 -15.84 -2.92
CA LEU A 41 4.07 -15.75 -3.16
C LEU A 41 4.85 -16.64 -2.19
N ASP A 42 5.87 -17.30 -2.73
CA ASP A 42 6.88 -17.97 -1.91
C ASP A 42 7.93 -16.99 -1.35
N ALA A 43 8.72 -17.47 -0.38
CA ALA A 43 9.74 -16.65 0.27
C ALA A 43 10.80 -16.11 -0.70
N GLY A 44 11.17 -16.89 -1.73
CA GLY A 44 12.15 -16.49 -2.74
C GLY A 44 11.60 -15.42 -3.70
N GLN A 45 10.31 -15.45 -4.00
CA GLN A 45 9.63 -14.39 -4.76
C GLN A 45 9.56 -13.10 -3.94
N ILE A 46 9.16 -13.18 -2.66
CA ILE A 46 9.11 -12.02 -1.77
C ILE A 46 10.51 -11.39 -1.62
N ALA A 47 11.54 -12.21 -1.42
CA ALA A 47 12.92 -11.74 -1.31
C ALA A 47 13.40 -11.02 -2.59
N ARG A 48 13.09 -11.56 -3.78
CA ARG A 48 13.41 -10.91 -5.06
C ARG A 48 12.75 -9.54 -5.21
N TRP A 49 11.47 -9.43 -4.87
CA TRP A 49 10.76 -8.15 -4.93
C TRP A 49 11.33 -7.13 -3.95
N ARG A 50 11.65 -7.55 -2.72
CA ARG A 50 12.30 -6.68 -1.74
C ARG A 50 13.70 -6.24 -2.16
N ALA A 51 14.46 -7.11 -2.83
CA ALA A 51 15.81 -6.80 -3.31
C ALA A 51 15.83 -5.65 -4.34
N ILE A 52 14.74 -5.43 -5.06
CA ILE A 52 14.59 -4.30 -6.01
C ILE A 52 13.78 -3.13 -5.43
N GLY A 53 13.53 -3.13 -4.11
CA GLY A 53 12.89 -2.01 -3.40
C GLY A 53 11.36 -2.05 -3.35
N VAL A 54 10.70 -3.13 -3.79
CA VAL A 54 9.22 -3.20 -3.75
C VAL A 54 8.68 -3.14 -2.32
N ARG A 55 7.66 -2.31 -2.12
CA ARG A 55 6.88 -2.22 -0.89
C ARG A 55 5.61 -3.07 -0.98
N PHE A 56 5.40 -3.93 0.01
CA PHE A 56 4.15 -4.67 0.14
C PHE A 56 3.24 -3.92 1.11
N ILE A 57 2.10 -3.44 0.64
CA ILE A 57 1.18 -2.61 1.43
C ILE A 57 -0.18 -3.31 1.52
N ARG A 58 -0.70 -3.45 2.73
CA ARG A 58 -2.07 -3.89 2.96
C ARG A 58 -2.97 -2.67 3.10
N GLY A 59 -3.82 -2.44 2.11
CA GLY A 59 -4.88 -1.45 2.20
C GLY A 59 -6.09 -2.02 2.95
N ALA A 60 -6.76 -1.17 3.71
CA ALA A 60 -8.07 -1.46 4.27
C ALA A 60 -8.97 -0.25 4.01
N ARG A 61 -10.30 -0.43 4.08
CA ARG A 61 -11.20 0.72 4.15
C ARG A 61 -10.82 1.50 5.41
N GLY A 62 -10.36 2.74 5.23
CA GLY A 62 -10.20 3.67 6.34
C GLY A 62 -11.55 3.87 7.04
N ALA A 63 -11.54 3.96 8.37
CA ALA A 63 -12.66 4.57 9.05
C ALA A 63 -12.74 6.01 8.55
N ASP A 64 -13.82 6.35 7.86
CA ASP A 64 -14.07 7.71 7.40
C ASP A 64 -14.23 8.62 8.63
N PRO A 65 -13.30 9.55 8.89
CA PRO A 65 -13.39 10.45 10.04
C PRO A 65 -14.61 11.38 9.95
N SER A 66 -15.14 11.61 8.74
CA SER A 66 -16.32 12.47 8.51
C SER A 66 -17.65 11.77 8.81
N ARG A 67 -17.63 10.47 9.11
CA ARG A 67 -18.80 9.65 9.52
C ARG A 67 -18.83 9.31 11.01
N ALA A 68 -17.89 9.82 11.81
CA ALA A 68 -17.83 9.61 13.24
C ALA A 68 -18.66 10.62 14.07
N GLY A 69 -19.61 11.32 13.42
CA GLY A 69 -20.51 12.31 14.04
C GLY A 69 -21.97 11.91 13.96
#